data_AF-A0A1V6MZF1-F1
#
_entry.id   AF-A0A1V6MZF1-F1
#
_cell.length_a   1.000
_cell.length_b   1.000
_cell.length_c   1.000
_cell.angle_alpha   90.00
_cell.angle_beta   90.00
_cell.angle_gamma   90.00
#
_symmetry.space_group_name_H-M   'P 1'
#
loop_
_entity.id
_entity.type
_entity.pdbx_description
1 polymer ?
#
loop_
_entity_poly.entity_id
_entity_poly.type
_entity_poly.pdbx_seq_one_letter_code
_entity_poly.pdbx_strand_id
1 'polypeptide(L)' 'MTYINPDPDPENTTGLEPGGGVPPGETPPGESSMPGAGPQETTHNPPKGWAKGPLILILGLTVLVAAFFLAYALILIF' A
#
# COMPACT_ATOMS: atom_id res chain seq x y z
N MET A 1 8.49 17.36 12.35
CA MET A 1 7.95 16.00 12.48
C MET A 1 7.28 15.91 13.84
N THR A 2 6.02 15.50 13.89
CA THR A 2 5.33 15.23 15.15
C THR A 2 5.83 13.89 15.70
N TYR A 3 6.31 13.88 16.93
CA TYR A 3 6.69 12.65 17.62
C TYR A 3 5.43 11.91 18.05
N ILE A 4 5.31 10.63 17.70
CA ILE A 4 4.25 9.75 18.18
C ILE A 4 4.90 8.85 19.23
N ASN A 5 4.41 8.89 20.47
CA ASN A 5 4.85 7.94 21.49
C ASN A 5 4.27 6.55 21.14
N PRO A 6 5.10 5.51 20.96
CA PRO A 6 4.60 4.18 20.65
C PRO A 6 4.08 3.46 21.91
N ASP A 7 4.42 3.94 23.11
CA ASP A 7 4.05 3.32 24.37
C ASP A 7 2.54 3.46 24.64
N PRO A 8 1.91 2.43 25.25
CA PRO A 8 0.52 2.48 25.65
C PRO A 8 0.30 3.61 26.67
N ASP A 9 -0.79 4.34 26.49
CA ASP A 9 -1.16 5.43 27.39
C ASP A 9 -1.71 4.86 28.72
N PRO A 10 -1.12 5.19 29.88
CA PRO A 10 -1.59 4.71 31.19
C PRO A 10 -3.03 5.16 31.50
N GLU A 11 -3.50 6.28 30.95
CA GLU A 11 -4.90 6.71 31.13
C GLU A 11 -5.89 5.77 30.42
N ASN A 12 -5.43 5.05 29.41
CA ASN A 12 -6.23 4.18 28.55
C ASN A 12 -5.88 2.70 28.69
N THR A 13 -4.93 2.35 29.57
CA THR A 13 -4.42 0.98 29.74
C THR A 13 -4.59 0.54 31.19
N THR A 14 -5.51 -0.39 31.44
CA THR A 14 -5.78 -0.93 32.78
C THR A 14 -4.54 -1.60 33.36
N GLY A 15 -4.24 -1.32 34.63
CA GLY A 15 -3.09 -1.90 35.35
C GLY A 15 -1.75 -1.21 35.04
N LEU A 16 -1.67 -0.36 34.02
CA LEU A 16 -0.44 0.35 33.66
C LEU A 16 -0.23 1.57 34.56
N GLU A 17 0.85 1.55 35.32
CA GLU A 17 1.29 2.69 36.13
C GLU A 17 1.99 3.73 35.24
N PRO A 18 2.00 5.03 35.62
CA PRO A 18 2.68 6.08 34.85
C PRO A 18 4.19 5.85 34.59
N GLY A 19 4.81 4.91 35.30
CA GLY A 19 6.20 4.48 35.10
C GLY A 19 6.38 3.30 34.12
N GLY A 20 5.30 2.81 33.48
CA GLY A 20 5.34 1.66 32.56
C GLY A 20 5.25 0.29 33.25
N GLY A 21 5.06 0.26 34.57
CA GLY A 21 4.91 -0.96 35.37
C GLY A 21 3.48 -1.48 35.42
N VAL A 22 3.34 -2.74 35.83
CA VAL A 22 2.04 -3.36 36.16
C VAL A 22 2.14 -4.10 37.50
N PRO A 23 1.03 -4.30 38.22
CA PRO A 23 1.00 -5.09 39.45
C PRO A 23 1.56 -6.52 39.29
N PRO A 24 2.12 -7.10 40.36
CA PRO A 24 2.59 -8.49 40.33
C PRO A 24 1.48 -9.47 39.93
N GLY A 25 1.77 -10.37 38.99
CA GLY A 25 0.85 -11.38 38.48
C GLY A 25 0.06 -10.95 37.24
N GLU A 26 0.13 -9.67 36.86
CA GLU A 26 -0.35 -9.21 35.55
C GLU A 26 0.76 -9.36 34.49
N THR A 27 0.36 -9.55 33.23
CA THR A 27 1.29 -9.58 32.11
C THR A 27 1.66 -8.13 31.75
N PRO A 28 2.96 -7.74 31.76
CA PRO A 28 3.37 -6.41 31.33
C PRO A 28 2.89 -6.09 29.91
N PRO A 29 2.71 -4.81 29.56
CA PRO A 29 2.40 -4.43 28.19
C PRO A 29 3.48 -4.94 27.25
N GLY A 30 3.09 -5.38 26.06
CA GLY A 30 4.05 -5.72 25.02
C GLY A 30 4.92 -4.52 24.67
N GLU A 31 6.19 -4.75 24.39
CA GLU A 31 7.07 -3.69 23.88
C GLU A 31 6.52 -3.14 22.56
N SER A 32 6.48 -1.81 22.47
CA SER A 32 6.07 -1.15 21.23
C SER A 32 7.31 -0.87 20.37
N SER A 33 7.20 -1.06 19.06
CA SER A 33 8.31 -0.77 18.14
C SER A 33 8.57 0.72 17.99
N MET A 34 9.69 1.10 17.37
CA MET A 34 9.95 2.51 17.07
C MET A 34 8.84 3.12 16.19
N PRO A 35 8.39 4.35 16.48
CA PRO A 35 7.44 5.07 15.64
C PRO A 35 8.00 5.19 14.22
N GLY A 36 7.22 4.81 13.21
CA GLY A 36 7.66 4.86 11.82
C GLY A 36 8.58 3.71 11.38
N ALA A 37 8.69 2.63 12.15
CA ALA A 37 9.37 1.39 11.74
C ALA A 37 8.64 0.60 10.65
N GLY A 38 7.39 0.97 10.32
CA GLY A 38 6.69 0.41 9.17
C GLY A 38 7.34 0.83 7.85
N PRO A 39 7.21 0.04 6.77
CA PRO A 39 7.68 0.44 5.46
C PRO A 39 7.13 1.82 5.08
N GLN A 40 8.01 2.72 4.63
CA GLN A 40 7.60 3.97 4.00
C GLN A 40 6.99 3.63 2.64
N GLU A 41 5.74 3.19 2.68
CA GLU A 41 5.02 2.61 1.55
C GLU A 41 5.00 3.60 0.37
N THR A 42 4.94 4.89 0.66
CA THR A 42 4.95 5.96 -0.36
C THR A 42 6.31 6.19 -1.01
N THR A 43 7.43 5.86 -0.36
CA THR A 43 8.79 6.06 -0.91
C THR A 43 9.19 4.94 -1.85
N HIS A 44 8.83 3.69 -1.54
CA HIS A 44 9.24 2.51 -2.31
C HIS A 44 8.11 1.90 -3.15
N ASN A 45 6.85 2.22 -2.86
CA ASN A 45 5.67 1.73 -3.56
C ASN A 45 4.71 2.90 -3.88
N PRO A 46 5.06 3.78 -4.83
CA PRO A 46 4.26 4.94 -5.14
C PRO A 46 2.85 4.52 -5.58
N PRO A 47 1.77 5.16 -5.08
CA PRO A 47 0.39 4.76 -5.35
C PRO A 47 -0.02 4.90 -6.83
N LYS A 48 0.81 5.57 -7.64
CA LYS A 48 0.64 5.75 -9.08
C LYS A 48 1.74 4.99 -9.84
N GLY A 49 1.47 3.73 -10.18
CA GLY A 49 2.36 2.91 -11.00
C GLY A 49 2.36 3.27 -12.50
N TRP A 50 3.34 2.75 -13.24
CA TRP A 50 3.55 2.99 -14.68
C TRP A 50 2.61 2.19 -15.60
N ALA A 51 1.67 1.41 -15.05
CA ALA A 51 0.82 0.48 -15.82
C ALA A 51 0.06 1.11 -16.99
N LYS A 52 -0.24 2.42 -16.93
CA LYS A 52 -0.96 3.12 -18.01
C LYS A 52 -0.17 3.15 -19.33
N GLY A 53 1.15 3.28 -19.28
CA GLY A 53 2.00 3.36 -20.48
C GLY A 53 1.89 2.08 -21.35
N PRO A 54 2.24 0.91 -20.80
CA PRO A 54 2.07 -0.38 -21.48
C PRO A 54 0.64 -0.65 -21.90
N LEU A 55 -0.34 -0.33 -21.05
CA LEU A 55 -1.74 -0.57 -21.35
C LEU A 55 -2.19 0.20 -22.60
N ILE A 56 -1.82 1.48 -22.72
CA ILE A 56 -2.14 2.30 -23.91
C ILE A 56 -1.47 1.73 -25.16
N LEU A 57 -0.20 1.31 -25.05
CA LEU A 57 0.54 0.71 -26.17
C LEU A 57 -0.12 -0.59 -26.67
N ILE A 58 -0.48 -1.49 -25.75
CA ILE A 58 -1.15 -2.76 -26.06
C ILE A 58 -2.52 -2.50 -26.70
N LEU A 59 -3.29 -1.57 -26.14
CA LEU A 59 -4.61 -1.21 -26.68
C LEU A 59 -4.48 -0.64 -28.10
N GLY A 60 -3.53 0.26 -28.33
CA GLY A 60 -3.25 0.84 -29.65
C GLY A 60 -2.87 -0.21 -30.69
N LEU A 61 -1.96 -1.12 -30.34
CA LEU A 61 -1.58 -2.23 -31.22
C LEU A 61 -2.77 -3.14 -31.54
N THR A 62 -3.59 -3.44 -30.53
CA THR A 62 -4.79 -4.29 -30.69
C THR A 62 -5.77 -3.68 -31.69
N VAL A 63 -6.07 -2.38 -31.56
CA VAL A 63 -6.96 -1.68 -32.49
C VAL A 63 -6.38 -1.65 -33.90
N LEU A 64 -5.07 -1.42 -34.05
CA LEU A 64 -4.40 -1.42 -35.35
C LEU A 64 -4.51 -2.79 -36.04
N VAL A 65 -4.23 -3.87 -35.31
CA VAL A 65 -4.33 -5.25 -35.83
C VAL A 65 -5.79 -5.58 -36.19
N ALA A 66 -6.76 -5.21 -35.35
CA ALA A 66 -8.18 -5.42 -35.64
C ALA A 66 -8.63 -4.66 -36.90
N ALA A 67 -8.20 -3.40 -37.06
CA ALA A 67 -8.49 -2.59 -38.24
C ALA A 67 -7.87 -3.18 -39.52
N PHE A 68 -6.65 -3.71 -39.43
CA PHE A 68 -6.00 -4.41 -40.54
C PHE A 68 -6.83 -5.63 -40.99
N PHE A 69 -7.24 -6.50 -40.07
CA PHE A 69 -8.07 -7.65 -40.42
C PHE A 69 -9.44 -7.27 -40.95
N LEU A 70 -10.06 -6.21 -40.40
CA LEU A 70 -11.32 -5.68 -40.90
C LEU A 70 -11.17 -5.21 -42.36
N ALA A 71 -10.15 -4.40 -42.65
CA ALA A 71 -9.88 -3.93 -44.00
C ALA A 71 -9.60 -5.10 -44.95
N TYR A 72 -8.78 -6.07 -44.53
CA TYR A 72 -8.50 -7.28 -45.30
C TYR A 72 -9.77 -8.09 -45.61
N ALA A 73 -10.65 -8.28 -44.63
CA ALA A 73 -11.91 -8.99 -44.82
C ALA A 73 -12.84 -8.26 -45.81
N LEU A 74 -12.92 -6.92 -45.74
CA LEU A 74 -13.69 -6.13 -46.71
C LEU A 74 -13.12 -6.25 -48.12
N ILE A 75 -11.79 -6.24 -48.29
CA ILE A 75 -11.12 -6.44 -49.58
C ILE A 75 -11.38 -7.85 -50.15
N LEU A 76 -11.53 -8.88 -49.30
CA LEU A 76 -11.85 -10.24 -49.76
C LEU A 76 -13.34 -10.43 -50.09
N ILE A 77 -14.22 -9.64 -49.49
CA ILE A 77 -15.68 -9.74 -49.68
C ILE A 77 -16.13 -9.07 -50.98
N PHE A 78 -15.49 -7.97 -51.37
CA PHE A 78 -15.84 -7.17 -52.55
C PHE A 78 -14.88 -7.39 -53.71
#